data_AF-A0A3P3F0Q7-F1
#
_entry.id   AF-A0A3P3F0Q7-F1
#
_cell.length_a   1.000
_cell.length_b   1.000
_cell.length_c   1.000
_cell.angle_alpha   90.00
_cell.angle_beta   90.00
_cell.angle_gamma   90.00
#
_symmetry.space_group_name_H-M   'P 1'
#
loop_
_entity.id
_entity.type
_entity.pdbx_description
1 polymer ?
#
loop_
_entity_poly.entity_id
_entity_poly.type
_entity_poly.pdbx_seq_one_letter_code
_entity_poly.pdbx_strand_id
1 'polypeptide(L)' 'MDYERSIRINDQAYELTSFAKKYGLSLPIADAVLFARGPSRTVCDSAALAFLFAIATYARKQPAR' A
#
# COMPACT_ATOMS: atom_id res chain seq x y z
N MET A 1 -3.43 -28.88 -12.64
CA MET A 1 -2.72 -28.25 -11.51
C MET A 1 -2.67 -26.76 -11.83
N ASP A 2 -3.77 -26.06 -11.56
CA ASP A 2 -4.03 -24.71 -12.08
C ASP A 2 -4.27 -23.69 -10.96
N TYR A 3 -4.02 -24.11 -9.71
CA TYR A 3 -4.23 -23.30 -8.51
C TYR A 3 -3.09 -22.27 -8.31
N GLU A 4 -1.84 -22.64 -8.58
CA GLU A 4 -0.71 -21.69 -8.51
C GLU A 4 -0.79 -20.58 -9.57
N ARG A 5 -1.37 -20.88 -10.74
CA ARG A 5 -1.50 -19.91 -11.83
C ARG A 5 -2.59 -18.88 -11.54
N SER A 6 -3.65 -19.27 -10.83
CA SER A 6 -4.73 -18.38 -10.41
C SER A 6 -4.34 -17.50 -9.21
N ILE A 7 -3.43 -17.95 -8.34
CA ILE A 7 -2.80 -17.07 -7.31
C ILE A 7 -2.03 -15.92 -7.99
N ARG A 8 -1.27 -16.19 -9.05
CA ARG A 8 -0.46 -15.16 -9.74
C ARG A 8 -1.27 -14.10 -10.49
N ILE A 9 -2.51 -14.41 -10.91
CA ILE A 9 -3.37 -13.45 -11.64
C ILE A 9 -4.10 -12.51 -10.68
N ASN A 10 -4.49 -12.99 -9.49
CA ASN A 10 -5.08 -12.13 -8.46
C ASN A 10 -4.05 -11.29 -7.68
N ASP A 11 -2.77 -11.70 -7.72
CA ASP A 11 -1.66 -11.01 -7.07
C ASP A 11 -0.93 -10.05 -8.01
N GLN A 12 -1.62 -9.56 -9.04
CA GLN A 12 -1.07 -8.63 -10.01
C GLN A 12 -0.82 -7.28 -9.34
N ALA A 13 0.43 -6.79 -9.45
CA ALA A 13 0.88 -5.53 -8.87
C ALA A 13 -0.14 -4.40 -9.08
N TYR A 14 -0.33 -3.59 -8.04
CA TYR A 14 -1.10 -2.37 -8.20
C TYR A 14 -0.46 -1.48 -9.25
N GLU A 15 -1.31 -0.88 -10.07
CA GLU A 15 -0.90 0.28 -10.85
C GLU A 15 -0.78 1.48 -9.87
N LEU A 16 0.32 2.22 -10.00
CA LEU A 16 0.75 3.23 -9.04
C LEU A 16 -0.32 4.31 -8.79
N THR A 17 -0.92 4.84 -9.86
CA THR A 17 -1.91 5.92 -9.73
C THR A 17 -3.21 5.43 -9.11
N SER A 18 -3.63 4.20 -9.42
CA SER A 18 -4.80 3.54 -8.82
C SER A 18 -4.60 3.32 -7.32
N PHE A 19 -3.41 2.90 -6.90
CA PHE A 19 -3.07 2.72 -5.49
C PHE A 19 -3.03 4.04 -4.73
N ALA A 20 -2.36 5.06 -5.30
CA ALA A 20 -2.32 6.40 -4.74
C ALA A 20 -3.73 6.96 -4.52
N LYS A 21 -4.61 6.83 -5.54
CA LYS A 21 -6.00 7.26 -5.47
C LYS A 21 -6.81 6.49 -4.43
N LYS A 22 -6.64 5.17 -4.33
CA LYS A 22 -7.36 4.32 -3.36
C LYS A 22 -7.08 4.72 -1.91
N TYR A 23 -5.83 5.04 -1.60
CA TYR A 23 -5.39 5.33 -0.22
C TYR A 23 -5.21 6.82 0.09
N GLY A 24 -5.50 7.71 -0.87
CA GLY A 24 -5.32 9.15 -0.70
C GLY A 24 -3.85 9.54 -0.49
N LEU A 25 -2.92 8.79 -1.09
CA LEU A 25 -1.48 9.02 -0.98
C LEU A 25 -0.97 9.86 -2.15
N SER A 26 0.13 10.57 -1.94
CA SER A 26 0.87 11.18 -3.05
C SER A 26 1.59 10.08 -3.86
N LEU A 27 1.86 10.35 -5.15
CA LEU A 27 2.54 9.38 -6.02
C LEU A 27 3.90 8.90 -5.46
N PRO A 28 4.77 9.75 -4.89
CA PRO A 28 6.04 9.29 -4.31
C PRO A 28 5.86 8.34 -3.12
N ILE A 29 4.84 8.57 -2.28
CA ILE A 29 4.56 7.72 -1.13
C ILE A 29 3.98 6.37 -1.60
N ALA A 30 3.06 6.42 -2.55
CA ALA A 30 2.50 5.22 -3.18
C ALA A 30 3.61 4.36 -3.79
N ASP A 31 4.55 4.97 -4.51
CA ASP A 31 5.68 4.28 -5.15
C ASP A 31 6.57 3.59 -4.13
N ALA A 32 6.95 4.29 -3.05
CA ALA A 32 7.74 3.72 -1.97
C ALA A 32 7.05 2.52 -1.29
N VAL A 33 5.73 2.59 -1.07
CA VAL A 33 4.96 1.49 -0.47
C VAL A 33 4.90 0.27 -1.38
N LEU A 34 4.67 0.46 -2.69
CA LEU A 34 4.63 -0.62 -3.67
C LEU A 34 6.02 -1.24 -3.87
N PHE A 35 7.07 -0.43 -3.95
CA PHE A 35 8.45 -0.89 -4.07
C PHE A 35 8.87 -1.77 -2.88
N ALA A 36 8.50 -1.40 -1.66
CA ALA A 36 8.91 -2.11 -0.45
C ALA A 36 8.22 -3.47 -0.22
N ARG A 37 7.04 -3.70 -0.82
CA ARG A 37 6.13 -4.82 -0.46
C ARG A 37 5.96 -5.86 -1.57
N GLY A 38 6.48 -5.59 -2.77
CA GLY A 38 6.39 -6.48 -3.92
C GLY A 38 5.00 -6.48 -4.58
N PRO A 39 4.77 -7.31 -5.62
CA PRO A 39 3.59 -7.21 -6.47
C PRO A 39 2.27 -7.61 -5.77
N SER A 40 2.33 -8.10 -4.53
CA SER A 40 1.14 -8.63 -3.89
C SER A 40 0.17 -7.54 -3.43
N ARG A 41 -1.06 -7.57 -3.95
CA ARG A 41 -2.10 -6.59 -3.61
C ARG A 41 -2.47 -6.62 -2.14
N THR A 42 -2.61 -7.82 -1.56
CA THR A 42 -2.96 -7.98 -0.13
C THR A 42 -1.87 -7.42 0.77
N VAL A 43 -0.60 -7.62 0.40
CA VAL A 43 0.53 -7.13 1.17
C VAL A 43 0.64 -5.60 1.04
N CYS A 44 0.44 -5.05 -0.14
CA CYS A 44 0.39 -3.60 -0.39
C CYS A 44 -0.76 -2.91 0.37
N ASP A 45 -1.95 -3.51 0.37
CA ASP A 45 -3.12 -2.97 1.08
C ASP A 45 -2.87 -2.89 2.59
N SER A 46 -2.32 -3.96 3.18
CA SER A 46 -1.98 -3.96 4.62
C SER A 46 -0.90 -2.93 4.95
N ALA A 47 0.06 -2.72 4.05
CA ALA A 47 1.12 -1.73 4.21
C ALA A 47 0.58 -0.30 4.17
N ALA A 48 -0.31 0.01 3.21
CA ALA A 48 -0.95 1.31 3.13
C ALA A 48 -1.74 1.63 4.40
N LEU A 49 -2.51 0.66 4.91
CA LEU A 49 -3.26 0.83 6.16
C LEU A 49 -2.31 1.07 7.34
N ALA A 50 -1.27 0.26 7.49
CA ALA A 50 -0.27 0.44 8.55
C ALA A 50 0.40 1.83 8.48
N PHE A 51 0.72 2.29 7.27
CA PHE A 51 1.29 3.61 7.04
C PHE A 51 0.33 4.74 7.45
N LEU A 52 -0.94 4.67 7.06
CA LEU A 52 -1.96 5.64 7.45
C LEU A 52 -2.18 5.66 8.98
N PHE A 53 -2.21 4.49 9.63
CA PHE A 53 -2.27 4.40 11.09
C PHE A 53 -1.05 5.01 11.77
N ALA A 54 0.15 4.79 11.22
CA ALA A 54 1.38 5.40 11.72
C ALA A 54 1.33 6.92 11.62
N ILE A 55 0.89 7.49 10.49
CA ILE A 55 0.69 8.94 10.32
C ILE A 55 -0.32 9.47 11.33
N ALA A 56 -1.49 8.83 11.46
CA ALA A 56 -2.52 9.27 12.40
C ALA A 56 -2.03 9.22 13.85
N THR A 57 -1.23 8.22 14.20
CA THR A 57 -0.61 8.11 15.52
C THR A 57 0.47 9.15 15.74
N TYR A 58 1.28 9.44 14.72
CA TYR A 58 2.31 10.48 14.77
C TYR A 58 1.70 11.88 14.93
N ALA A 59 0.66 12.20 14.15
CA ALA A 59 -0.04 13.47 14.24
C ALA A 59 -0.64 13.72 15.64
N ARG A 60 -1.14 12.68 16.30
CA ARG A 60 -1.63 12.77 17.70
C ARG A 60 -0.53 12.95 18.74
N LYS A 61 0.69 12.48 18.44
CA LYS A 61 1.84 12.56 19.36
C LYS A 61 2.63 13.86 19.21
N GLN A 62 2.46 14.60 18.11
CA GLN A 62 3.04 15.92 18.00
C GLN A 62 2.17 16.91 18.81
N PRO A 63 2.64 17.43 19.96
CA PRO A 63 2.00 18.60 20.54
C PRO A 63 2.07 19.71 19.49
N ALA A 64 0.98 20.48 19.35
CA ALA A 64 0.98 21.69 18.55
C ALA A 64 2.20 22.52 18.95
N ARG A 65 3.14 22.66 18.03
CA ARG A 65 4.39 23.39 18.25
C ARG A 65 4.14 24.88 18.22
#